data_AF-A0A1I8AEP7-F1
#
_entry.id   AF-A0A1I8AEP7-F1
#
_cell.length_a   1.000
_cell.length_b   1.000
_cell.length_c   1.000
_cell.angle_alpha   90.00
_cell.angle_beta   90.00
_cell.angle_gamma   90.00
#
_symmetry.space_group_name_H-M   'P 1'
#
loop_
_entity.id
_entity.type
_entity.pdbx_description
1 polymer ?
#
loop_
_entity_poly.entity_id
_entity_poly.type
_entity_poly.pdbx_seq_one_letter_code
_entity_poly.pdbx_strand_id
1 'polypeptide(L)'
;MDALCLLVILLLVPQTSALDPCARKPLPANAVECFALNSVDVIYTCKPGWVGRLCEVPYSRRCRNGGIRTVEGGCRCPPGFEGAICELKV
;
A
#
# COMPACT_ATOMS: atom_id res chain seq x y z
N MET A 1 -32.04 29.38 8.50
CA MET A 1 -30.84 28.82 7.84
C MET A 1 -31.07 28.94 6.35
N ASP A 2 -30.67 30.08 5.79
CA ASP A 2 -30.99 30.49 4.41
C ASP A 2 -30.26 29.64 3.36
N ALA A 3 -30.95 29.38 2.24
CA ALA A 3 -30.40 28.65 1.08
C ALA A 3 -29.13 29.31 0.51
N LEU A 4 -28.98 30.62 0.72
CA LEU A 4 -27.78 31.38 0.37
C LEU A 4 -26.55 30.90 1.18
N CYS A 5 -26.73 30.48 2.43
CA CYS A 5 -25.65 29.99 3.29
C CYS A 5 -25.12 28.62 2.83
N LEU A 6 -26.01 27.73 2.37
CA LEU A 6 -25.61 26.43 1.78
C LEU A 6 -24.82 26.60 0.48
N LEU A 7 -25.24 27.54 -0.37
CA LEU A 7 -24.58 27.83 -1.64
C LEU A 7 -23.19 28.44 -1.43
N VAL A 8 -23.03 29.29 -0.42
CA VAL A 8 -21.74 29.87 -0.02
C VAL A 8 -20.78 28.80 0.50
N ILE A 9 -21.25 27.80 1.26
CA ILE A 9 -20.42 26.66 1.70
C ILE A 9 -19.96 25.81 0.50
N LEU A 10 -20.81 25.60 -0.51
CA LEU A 10 -20.45 24.85 -1.73
C LEU A 10 -19.44 25.59 -2.62
N LEU A 11 -19.38 26.93 -2.54
CA LEU A 11 -18.48 27.78 -3.33
C LEU A 11 -17.17 28.15 -2.59
N LEU A 12 -17.15 28.10 -1.26
CA LEU A 12 -15.96 28.36 -0.42
C LEU A 12 -15.17 27.11 -0.06
N VAL A 13 -15.80 25.93 -0.09
CA VAL A 13 -15.08 24.66 0.05
C VAL A 13 -14.61 24.28 -1.36
N PRO A 14 -13.30 24.26 -1.64
CA PRO A 14 -12.82 23.73 -2.91
C PRO A 14 -13.25 22.26 -2.96
N GLN A 15 -14.24 21.96 -3.81
CA GLN A 15 -14.77 20.62 -4.10
C GLN A 15 -13.70 19.65 -4.66
N THR A 16 -12.43 20.05 -4.65
CA THR A 16 -11.30 19.27 -5.15
C THR A 16 -10.66 18.36 -4.10
N SER A 17 -10.91 18.59 -2.80
CA SER A 17 -10.28 17.81 -1.71
C SER A 17 -11.18 16.72 -1.12
N ALA A 18 -12.51 16.87 -1.22
CA ALA A 18 -13.44 15.88 -0.69
C ALA A 18 -13.55 14.64 -1.60
N LEU A 19 -13.31 14.74 -2.90
CA LEU A 19 -13.37 13.58 -3.81
C LEU A 19 -12.03 12.89 -4.00
N ASP A 20 -10.96 13.41 -3.39
CA ASP A 20 -9.64 12.78 -3.46
C ASP A 20 -9.61 11.54 -2.53
N PRO A 21 -9.56 10.32 -3.09
CA PRO A 21 -9.48 9.11 -2.27
C PRO A 21 -8.16 9.00 -1.51
N CYS A 22 -7.10 9.74 -1.90
CA CYS A 22 -5.84 9.83 -1.17
C CYS A 22 -5.95 10.75 0.05
N ALA A 23 -6.78 11.79 0.03
CA ALA A 23 -7.02 12.66 1.18
C ALA A 23 -7.87 11.98 2.27
N ARG A 24 -8.66 10.95 1.91
CA ARG A 24 -9.56 10.24 2.83
C ARG A 24 -8.92 9.06 3.55
N LYS A 25 -7.82 8.49 3.03
CA LYS A 25 -7.19 7.29 3.58
C LYS A 25 -5.78 7.60 4.11
N PRO A 26 -5.46 7.22 5.35
CA PRO A 26 -4.08 7.32 5.83
C PRO A 26 -3.14 6.47 4.96
N LEU A 27 -1.93 6.97 4.71
CA LEU A 27 -0.90 6.25 3.97
C LEU A 27 -0.50 4.97 4.75
N PRO A 28 -0.44 3.81 4.08
CA PRO A 28 0.09 2.59 4.68
C PRO A 28 1.53 2.79 5.19
N ALA A 29 1.95 2.01 6.19
CA ALA A 29 3.21 2.19 6.92
C ALA A 29 4.47 2.27 6.01
N ASN A 30 4.47 1.56 4.89
CA ASN A 30 5.57 1.55 3.93
C ASN A 30 5.24 2.17 2.57
N ALA A 31 4.16 2.96 2.48
CA ALA A 31 3.90 3.79 1.33
C ALA A 31 4.68 5.12 1.44
N VAL A 32 5.05 5.68 0.30
CA VAL A 32 5.70 7.00 0.18
C VAL A 32 4.73 8.00 -0.44
N GLU A 33 3.91 7.54 -1.39
CA GLU A 33 3.02 8.40 -2.17
C GLU A 33 1.75 7.64 -2.55
N CYS A 34 0.63 8.36 -2.65
CA CYS A 34 -0.67 7.85 -3.07
C CYS A 34 -1.06 8.45 -4.41
N PHE A 35 -1.58 7.63 -5.31
CA PHE A 35 -2.11 8.04 -6.61
C PHE A 35 -3.55 7.56 -6.73
N ALA A 36 -4.47 8.49 -6.98
CA ALA A 36 -5.85 8.18 -7.30
C ALA A 36 -5.95 7.64 -8.73
N LEU A 37 -6.52 6.45 -8.90
CA LEU A 37 -6.84 5.89 -10.22
C LEU A 37 -8.22 6.36 -10.68
N ASN A 38 -9.16 6.52 -9.74
CA ASN A 38 -10.48 7.09 -9.93
C ASN A 38 -10.97 7.65 -8.57
N SER A 39 -12.27 7.94 -8.43
CA SER A 39 -12.85 8.52 -7.21
C SER A 39 -12.86 7.60 -5.97
N VAL A 40 -12.53 6.31 -6.12
CA VAL A 40 -12.54 5.29 -5.03
C VAL A 40 -11.29 4.41 -4.97
N ASP A 41 -10.63 4.19 -6.10
CA ASP A 41 -9.44 3.33 -6.22
C ASP A 41 -8.15 4.13 -6.18
N VAL A 42 -7.16 3.55 -5.49
CA VAL A 42 -5.83 4.14 -5.28
C VAL A 42 -4.73 3.10 -5.46
N ILE A 43 -3.55 3.58 -5.83
CA ILE A 43 -2.30 2.83 -5.83
C ILE A 43 -1.25 3.61 -5.05
N TYR A 44 -0.27 2.92 -4.48
CA TYR A 44 0.81 3.54 -3.71
C TYR A 44 2.19 3.25 -4.30
N THR A 45 3.07 4.23 -4.22
CA THR A 45 4.52 3.99 -4.36
C THR A 45 5.05 3.49 -3.03
N CYS A 46 5.72 2.34 -3.03
CA CYS A 46 6.26 1.74 -1.82
C CYS A 46 7.69 2.21 -1.53
N LYS A 47 8.05 2.26 -0.24
CA LYS A 47 9.44 2.43 0.21
C LYS A 47 10.32 1.33 -0.39
N PRO A 48 11.61 1.59 -0.65
CA PRO A 48 12.53 0.55 -1.07
C PRO A 48 12.46 -0.66 -0.15
N GLY A 49 12.41 -1.86 -0.71
CA GLY A 49 12.25 -3.08 0.08
C GLY A 49 10.80 -3.43 0.42
N TRP A 50 9.79 -2.79 -0.17
CA TRP A 50 8.36 -3.11 0.00
C TRP A 50 7.59 -3.12 -1.32
N VAL A 51 6.56 -3.96 -1.39
CA VAL A 51 5.60 -4.14 -2.50
C VAL A 51 4.23 -4.55 -1.94
N GLY A 52 3.26 -4.80 -2.82
CA GLY A 52 1.87 -5.12 -2.45
C GLY A 52 0.95 -3.93 -2.67
N ARG A 53 -0.37 -4.17 -2.61
CA ARG A 53 -1.36 -3.10 -2.87
C ARG A 53 -1.31 -2.02 -1.79
N LEU A 54 -0.91 -2.37 -0.58
CA LEU A 54 -0.80 -1.48 0.58
C LEU A 54 0.65 -1.38 1.07
N CYS A 55 1.65 -1.74 0.25
CA CYS A 55 3.06 -1.78 0.64
C CYS A 55 3.33 -2.64 1.89
N GLU A 56 2.56 -3.71 2.05
CA GLU A 56 2.55 -4.58 3.22
C GLU A 56 3.53 -5.76 3.10
N VAL A 57 4.10 -5.96 1.91
CA VAL A 57 4.97 -7.09 1.61
C VAL A 57 6.42 -6.61 1.49
N PRO A 58 7.38 -7.12 2.27
CA PRO A 58 8.78 -6.82 2.05
C PRO A 58 9.26 -7.38 0.69
N TYR A 59 9.79 -6.51 -0.17
CA TYR A 59 10.37 -6.82 -1.48
C TYR A 59 11.68 -7.62 -1.39
N SER A 60 12.28 -7.74 -0.20
CA SER A 60 13.51 -8.52 0.05
C SER A 60 13.32 -10.05 -0.11
N ARG A 61 12.41 -10.48 -1.00
CA ARG A 61 12.18 -11.86 -1.45
C ARG A 61 13.33 -12.37 -2.33
N ARG A 62 14.56 -12.31 -1.83
CA ARG A 62 15.52 -13.38 -2.15
C ARG A 62 15.40 -14.36 -1.00
N CYS A 63 14.96 -15.57 -1.32
CA CYS A 63 14.93 -16.63 -0.34
C CYS A 63 16.37 -16.84 0.16
N ARG A 64 16.56 -16.72 1.47
CA ARG A 64 17.83 -16.93 2.14
C ARG A 64 18.11 -18.43 2.23
N ASN A 65 19.33 -18.76 2.61
CA ASN A 65 19.74 -20.13 2.92
C ASN A 65 19.43 -21.16 1.83
N GLY A 66 19.44 -20.74 0.56
CA GLY A 66 19.17 -21.62 -0.58
C GLY A 66 17.68 -21.88 -0.87
N GLY A 67 16.77 -21.09 -0.31
CA GLY A 67 15.35 -21.18 -0.66
C GLY A 67 15.07 -20.82 -2.12
N ILE A 68 13.95 -21.33 -2.64
CA ILE A 68 13.56 -21.16 -4.05
C ILE A 68 12.30 -20.32 -4.12
N ARG A 69 12.31 -19.28 -4.97
CA ARG A 69 11.14 -18.44 -5.17
C ARG A 69 10.03 -19.23 -5.88
N THR A 70 8.84 -19.22 -5.31
CA THR A 70 7.67 -19.87 -5.93
C THR A 70 7.00 -18.91 -6.91
N VAL A 71 6.18 -19.46 -7.81
CA VAL A 71 5.40 -18.68 -8.79
C VAL A 71 4.36 -17.77 -8.12
N GLU A 72 3.84 -18.16 -6.96
CA GLU A 72 2.96 -17.35 -6.09
C GLU A 72 3.72 -16.25 -5.34
N GLY A 73 5.04 -16.22 -5.51
CA GLY A 73 5.94 -15.22 -4.96
C GLY A 73 6.51 -15.57 -3.58
N GLY A 74 6.13 -16.67 -2.93
CA GLY A 74 6.72 -17.10 -1.66
C GLY A 74 8.11 -17.72 -1.80
N CYS A 75 8.64 -18.25 -0.70
CA CYS A 75 9.89 -19.01 -0.67
C CYS A 75 9.62 -20.45 -0.26
N ARG A 76 10.10 -21.41 -1.05
CA ARG A 76 10.19 -22.82 -0.64
C ARG A 76 11.53 -23.03 0.07
N CYS A 77 11.47 -23.33 1.36
CA CYS A 77 12.67 -23.47 2.18
C CYS A 77 13.29 -24.88 2.10
N PRO A 78 14.62 -24.98 2.12
CA PRO A 78 15.30 -26.27 2.24
C PRO A 78 15.14 -26.84 3.66
N PRO A 79 15.40 -28.14 3.86
CA PRO A 79 15.33 -28.77 5.18
C PRO A 79 16.20 -28.03 6.23
N GLY A 80 15.66 -27.87 7.43
CA GLY A 80 16.33 -27.14 8.52
C GLY A 80 16.21 -25.62 8.44
N PHE A 81 15.40 -25.09 7.51
CA PHE A 81 15.09 -23.66 7.44
C PHE A 81 13.59 -23.41 7.26
N GLU A 82 13.11 -22.33 7.88
CA GLU A 82 11.73 -21.86 7.81
C GLU A 82 11.65 -20.32 7.84
N GLY A 83 10.43 -19.78 7.86
CA GLY A 83 10.17 -18.33 7.79
C GLY A 83 9.80 -17.86 6.38
N ALA A 84 9.37 -16.61 6.26
CA ALA A 84 8.79 -16.08 5.03
C ALA A 84 9.80 -16.02 3.86
N ILE A 85 11.08 -15.94 4.17
CA ILE A 85 12.19 -15.96 3.22
C ILE A 85 13.27 -16.97 3.62
N CYS A 86 12.94 -18.01 4.40
CA CYS A 86 13.87 -19.03 4.87
C CYS A 86 15.00 -18.49 5.76
N GLU A 87 14.70 -17.50 6.59
CA GLU A 87 15.63 -16.81 7.48
C GLU A 87 15.84 -17.51 8.83
N LEU A 88 14.91 -18.37 9.25
CA LEU A 88 14.96 -19.08 10.53
C LEU A 88 15.58 -20.47 10.32
N LYS A 89 16.42 -20.89 11.26
CA LYS A 89 17.01 -22.25 11.29
C LYS A 89 16.23 -23.10 12.28
N VAL A 90 15.88 -24.32 11.86
CA VAL A 90 15.13 -25.31 12.64
C VAL A 90 16.04 -26.46 13.03
#